data_AF-K7FBW0-F1
#
_entry.id   AF-K7FBW0-F1
#
_cell.length_a   1.000
_cell.length_b   1.000
_cell.length_c   1.000
_cell.angle_alpha   90.00
_cell.angle_beta   90.00
_cell.angle_gamma   90.00
#
_symmetry.space_group_name_H-M   'P 1'
#
loop_
_entity.id
_entity.type
_entity.pdbx_description
1 polymer ?
#
loop_
_entity_poly.entity_id
_entity_poly.type
_entity_poly.pdbx_seq_one_letter_code
_entity_poly.pdbx_strand_id
1 'polypeptide(L)'
;MDRHIPMHALPEEIQKMSRDETVCKYCGVSYLILHEFKLMEDKVKAMEKEMKFYEGSVDREKRLQAQLQCLTQDFEQCMADSESKTERLEH
;
A
#
# COMPACT_ATOMS: atom_id res chain seq x y z
N MET A 1 -19.43 3.59 8.54
CA MET A 1 -19.24 2.13 8.36
C MET A 1 -20.18 1.70 7.24
N ASP A 2 -19.70 1.77 6.00
CA ASP A 2 -20.46 1.30 4.83
C ASP A 2 -20.77 -0.18 4.97
N ARG A 3 -22.06 -0.53 5.05
CA ARG A 3 -22.48 -1.92 5.00
C ARG A 3 -22.33 -2.38 3.56
N HIS A 4 -21.36 -3.26 3.31
CA HIS A 4 -21.17 -3.85 2.00
C HIS A 4 -22.41 -4.68 1.65
N ILE A 5 -23.08 -4.31 0.55
CA ILE A 5 -24.21 -5.06 0.00
C ILE A 5 -23.62 -6.06 -0.99
N PRO A 6 -23.84 -7.38 -0.81
CA PRO A 6 -23.37 -8.39 -1.77
C PRO A 6 -23.87 -8.05 -3.18
N MET A 7 -22.98 -8.05 -4.18
CA MET A 7 -23.31 -7.70 -5.57
C MET A 7 -24.35 -8.65 -6.19
N HIS A 8 -24.48 -9.85 -5.65
CA HIS A 8 -25.52 -10.81 -6.02
C HIS A 8 -26.18 -11.35 -4.77
N ALA A 9 -27.51 -11.24 -4.71
CA ALA A 9 -28.28 -11.88 -3.65
C ALA A 9 -28.16 -13.40 -3.74
N LEU A 10 -28.25 -14.09 -2.60
CA LEU A 10 -28.32 -15.55 -2.58
C LEU A 10 -29.56 -16.03 -3.36
N PRO A 11 -29.52 -17.21 -3.99
CA PRO A 11 -30.70 -17.82 -4.60
C PRO A 11 -31.88 -17.90 -3.62
N GLU A 12 -33.11 -17.81 -4.13
CA GLU A 12 -34.33 -17.81 -3.31
C GLU A 12 -34.44 -19.04 -2.41
N GLU A 13 -33.93 -20.18 -2.87
CA GLU A 13 -33.92 -21.44 -2.15
C GLU A 13 -33.14 -21.30 -0.84
N ILE A 14 -31.97 -20.65 -0.90
CA ILE A 14 -31.08 -20.43 0.24
C ILE A 14 -31.65 -19.34 1.16
N GLN A 15 -32.25 -18.29 0.60
CA GLN A 15 -32.90 -17.23 1.39
C GLN A 15 -34.08 -17.76 2.23
N LYS A 16 -34.77 -18.80 1.74
CA LYS A 16 -35.91 -19.43 2.44
C LYS A 16 -35.48 -20.51 3.45
N MET A 17 -34.19 -20.88 3.50
CA MET A 17 -33.69 -21.83 4.50
C MET A 17 -33.67 -21.24 5.91
N SER A 18 -33.76 -22.11 6.91
CA SER A 18 -33.60 -21.67 8.30
C SER A 18 -32.15 -21.30 8.60
N ARG A 19 -31.92 -20.36 9.53
CA ARG A 19 -30.55 -19.98 9.95
C ARG A 19 -29.75 -21.18 10.49
N ASP A 20 -30.42 -22.16 11.09
CA ASP A 20 -29.77 -23.35 11.66
C ASP A 20 -29.22 -24.32 10.60
N GLU A 21 -29.67 -24.19 9.35
CA GLU A 21 -29.20 -24.99 8.20
C GLU A 21 -28.05 -24.29 7.45
N THR A 22 -27.97 -22.96 7.55
CA THR A 22 -26.95 -22.15 6.87
C THR A 22 -25.71 -21.90 7.75
N VAL A 23 -25.76 -22.30 9.02
CA VAL A 23 -24.73 -22.02 10.02
C VAL A 23 -24.27 -23.30 10.73
N CYS A 24 -22.97 -23.37 11.00
CA CYS A 24 -22.35 -24.39 11.83
C CYS A 24 -22.90 -24.39 13.25
N LYS A 25 -23.57 -25.47 13.68
CA LYS A 25 -24.14 -25.61 15.04
C LYS A 25 -23.09 -25.58 16.17
N TYR A 26 -21.83 -25.88 15.86
CA TYR A 26 -20.74 -25.90 16.83
C TYR A 26 -19.95 -24.60 16.89
N CYS A 27 -19.81 -23.92 15.74
CA CYS A 27 -18.86 -22.83 15.56
C CYS A 27 -19.52 -21.51 15.11
N GLY A 28 -20.80 -21.52 14.75
CA GLY A 28 -21.57 -20.31 14.39
C GLY A 28 -21.18 -19.67 13.06
N VAL A 29 -20.21 -20.24 12.34
CA VAL A 29 -19.79 -19.74 11.02
C VAL A 29 -20.82 -20.16 9.98
N SER A 30 -21.25 -19.22 9.13
CA SER A 30 -22.11 -19.54 8.01
C SER A 30 -21.35 -20.31 6.94
N TYR A 31 -21.94 -21.42 6.49
CA TYR A 31 -21.43 -22.26 5.41
C TYR A 31 -21.43 -21.53 4.06
N LEU A 32 -22.11 -20.39 3.97
CA LEU A 32 -22.31 -19.62 2.75
C LEU A 32 -21.28 -18.50 2.56
N ILE A 33 -20.41 -18.24 3.54
CA ILE A 33 -19.44 -17.11 3.47
C ILE A 33 -18.14 -17.50 2.75
N LEU A 34 -17.99 -18.75 2.29
CA LEU A 34 -16.72 -19.23 1.72
C LEU A 34 -16.25 -18.42 0.49
N HIS A 35 -17.16 -18.10 -0.44
CA HIS A 35 -16.81 -17.33 -1.64
C HIS A 35 -16.42 -15.88 -1.31
N GLU A 36 -17.13 -15.25 -0.38
CA GLU A 36 -16.85 -13.87 0.04
C GLU A 36 -15.50 -13.78 0.73
N PHE A 37 -15.18 -14.74 1.61
CA PHE A 37 -13.86 -14.85 2.23
C PHE A 37 -12.77 -15.08 1.19
N LYS A 38 -13.01 -15.92 0.19
CA LYS A 38 -12.03 -16.18 -0.87
C LYS A 38 -11.73 -14.93 -1.69
N LEU A 39 -12.77 -14.17 -2.06
CA LEU A 39 -12.63 -12.91 -2.77
C LEU A 39 -11.89 -11.86 -1.93
N MET A 40 -12.19 -11.77 -0.64
CA MET A 40 -11.47 -10.88 0.28
C MET A 40 -10.00 -11.31 0.43
N GLU A 41 -9.72 -12.61 0.58
CA GLU A 41 -8.37 -13.16 0.64
C GLU A 41 -7.56 -12.82 -0.61
N ASP A 42 -8.16 -12.97 -1.79
CA ASP A 42 -7.49 -12.67 -3.06
C ASP A 42 -7.25 -11.16 -3.23
N LYS A 43 -8.18 -10.30 -2.79
CA LYS A 43 -7.99 -8.84 -2.73
C LYS A 43 -6.85 -8.46 -1.79
N VAL A 44 -6.80 -9.04 -0.59
CA VAL A 44 -5.71 -8.80 0.37
C VAL A 44 -4.37 -9.22 -0.23
N LYS A 45 -4.28 -10.39 -0.87
CA LYS A 45 -3.04 -10.83 -1.56
C LYS A 45 -2.62 -9.89 -2.67
N ALA A 46 -3.56 -9.33 -3.43
CA ALA A 46 -3.25 -8.34 -4.47
C ALA A 46 -2.68 -7.06 -3.84
N MET A 47 -3.33 -6.54 -2.80
CA MET A 47 -2.86 -5.36 -2.06
C MET A 47 -1.49 -5.57 -1.42
N GLU A 48 -1.23 -6.74 -0.83
CA GLU A 48 0.07 -7.08 -0.27
C GLU A 48 1.19 -7.08 -1.31
N LYS A 49 0.90 -7.55 -2.53
CA LYS A 49 1.87 -7.51 -3.64
C LYS A 49 2.17 -6.07 -4.07
N GLU A 50 1.15 -5.23 -4.17
CA GLU A 50 1.33 -3.81 -4.48
C GLU A 50 2.15 -3.11 -3.38
N MET A 51 1.82 -3.37 -2.11
CA MET A 51 2.54 -2.78 -0.98
C MET A 51 4.03 -3.13 -0.99
N LYS A 52 4.38 -4.41 -1.23
CA LYS A 52 5.78 -4.86 -1.38
C LYS A 52 6.48 -4.18 -2.56
N PHE A 53 5.77 -3.93 -3.65
CA PHE A 53 6.33 -3.19 -4.77
C PHE A 53 6.68 -1.74 -4.38
N TYR A 54 5.81 -1.08 -3.61
CA TYR A 54 6.03 0.29 -3.15
C TYR A 54 7.12 0.41 -2.08
N GLU A 55 7.31 -0.58 -1.21
CA GLU A 55 8.42 -0.57 -0.23
C GLU A 55 9.78 -0.37 -0.93
N GLY A 56 10.03 -1.09 -2.02
CA GLY A 56 11.26 -0.91 -2.80
C GLY A 56 11.40 0.48 -3.44
N SER A 57 10.28 1.15 -3.74
CA SER A 57 10.28 2.53 -4.25
C SER A 57 10.68 3.51 -3.16
N VAL A 58 10.16 3.35 -1.94
CA VAL A 58 10.51 4.21 -0.80
C VAL A 58 12.01 4.18 -0.52
N ASP A 59 12.63 3.00 -0.54
CA ASP A 59 14.07 2.89 -0.32
C ASP A 59 14.90 3.49 -1.45
N ARG A 60 14.44 3.39 -2.71
CA ARG A 60 15.08 4.07 -3.84
C ARG A 60 15.00 5.58 -3.69
N GLU A 61 13.84 6.10 -3.33
CA GLU A 61 13.61 7.53 -3.16
C GLU A 61 14.47 8.12 -2.05
N LYS A 62 14.57 7.44 -0.90
CA LYS A 62 15.49 7.83 0.18
C LYS A 62 16.94 7.93 -0.28
N ARG A 63 17.43 6.95 -1.07
CA ARG A 63 18.80 6.97 -1.60
C ARG A 63 19.01 8.14 -2.56
N LEU A 64 18.06 8.39 -3.46
CA LEU A 64 18.13 9.52 -4.39
C LEU A 64 18.12 10.86 -3.64
N GLN A 65 17.28 10.98 -2.61
CA GLN A 65 17.24 12.18 -1.77
C GLN A 65 18.57 12.43 -1.05
N ALA A 66 19.20 11.38 -0.52
CA ALA A 66 20.53 11.50 0.08
C ALA A 66 21.60 11.93 -0.94
N GLN A 67 21.58 11.35 -2.15
CA GLN A 67 22.49 11.75 -3.23
C GLN A 67 22.32 13.21 -3.64
N LEU A 68 21.06 13.67 -3.76
CA LEU A 68 20.75 15.06 -4.05
C LEU A 68 21.30 15.99 -2.96
N GLN A 69 21.13 15.65 -1.69
CA GLN A 69 21.67 16.45 -0.59
C GLN A 69 23.20 16.57 -0.64
N CYS A 70 23.91 15.48 -0.91
CA CYS A 70 25.36 15.51 -1.08
C CYS A 70 25.76 16.40 -2.27
N LEU A 71 25.12 16.23 -3.42
CA LEU A 71 25.38 17.05 -4.61
C LEU A 71 25.12 18.54 -4.38
N THR A 72 24.07 18.89 -3.64
CA THR A 72 23.77 20.28 -3.29
C THR A 72 24.87 20.86 -2.40
N GLN A 73 25.34 20.14 -1.39
CA GLN A 73 26.46 20.60 -0.55
C GLN A 73 27.74 20.78 -1.36
N ASP A 74 28.09 19.81 -2.21
CA ASP A 74 29.27 19.91 -3.06
C ASP A 74 29.20 21.13 -3.99
N PHE A 75 28.01 21.41 -4.53
CA PHE A 75 27.77 22.58 -5.38
C PHE A 75 27.91 23.89 -4.60
N GLU A 76 27.30 23.99 -3.42
CA GLU A 76 27.42 25.16 -2.54
C GLU A 76 28.89 25.43 -2.15
N GLN A 77 29.64 24.37 -1.83
CA GLN A 77 31.07 24.49 -1.53
C GLN A 77 31.88 24.95 -2.75
N CYS A 78 31.61 24.38 -3.93
CA CYS A 78 32.27 24.80 -5.18
C CYS A 78 31.99 26.28 -5.49
N MET A 79 30.76 26.73 -5.27
CA MET A 79 30.37 28.13 -5.46
C MET A 79 31.14 29.05 -4.53
N ALA A 80 31.17 28.75 -3.22
CA ALA A 80 31.92 29.54 -2.23
C ALA A 80 33.44 29.57 -2.53
N ASP A 81 34.01 28.43 -2.96
CA ASP A 81 35.41 28.34 -3.36
C ASP A 81 35.71 29.17 -4.63
N SER A 82 34.74 29.30 -5.54
CA SER A 82 34.88 30.13 -6.74
C SER A 82 34.82 31.62 -6.42
N GLU A 83 33.90 32.03 -5.54
CA GLU A 83 33.72 33.41 -5.08
C GLU A 83 34.97 33.91 -4.34
N SER A 84 35.50 33.11 -3.41
CA SER A 84 36.73 33.44 -2.68
C SER A 84 37.97 33.55 -3.58
N LYS A 85 38.04 32.77 -4.68
CA LYS A 85 39.11 32.90 -5.68
C LYS A 85 38.98 34.18 -6.50
N THR A 86 37.76 34.57 -6.88
CA THR A 86 37.52 35.81 -7.62
C THR A 86 37.86 37.04 -6.78
N GLU A 87 37.50 37.07 -5.50
CA GLU A 87 37.83 38.18 -4.59
C GLU A 87 39.35 38.37 -4.39
N ARG A 88 40.12 37.27 -4.40
CA ARG A 88 41.59 37.31 -4.29
C ARG A 88 42.30 37.79 -5.56
N LEU A 89 41.61 37.81 -6.71
CA LEU A 89 42.16 38.31 -7.97
C LEU A 89 41.85 39.79 -8.19
N GLU A 90 40.84 40.34 -7.51
CA GLU A 90 40.46 41.75 -7.58
C GLU A 90 41.16 42.64 -6.53
N HIS A 91 41.94 42.05 -5.63
CA HIS A 91 42.77 42.74 -4.62
C HIS A 91 44.27 42.51 -4.86
#